data_AF-A0A2N2IFV3-F1
#
_entry.id   AF-A0A2N2IFV3-F1
#
_cell.length_a   1.000
_cell.length_b   1.000
_cell.length_c   1.000
_cell.angle_alpha   90.00
_cell.angle_beta   90.00
_cell.angle_gamma   90.00
#
_symmetry.space_group_name_H-M   'P 1'
#
loop_
_entity.id
_entity.type
_entity.pdbx_description
1 polymer ?
#
loop_
_entity_poly.entity_id
_entity_poly.type
_entity_poly.pdbx_seq_one_letter_code
_entity_poly.pdbx_strand_id
1 'polypeptide(L)'
;MTAVGETLLEVGADPEHVGGQIGALTVLHTWTRTVEYHPHVHCLVPAGFLDDAGEWHEVSRPWFAPQEVLASVFRAKLVAAIRAAVPGL
;
A
#
# COMPACT_ATOMS: atom_id res chain seq x y z
N MET A 1 -10.54 2.20 0.84
CA MET A 1 -9.24 2.52 0.20
C MET A 1 -8.21 3.05 1.18
N THR A 2 -8.60 3.63 2.32
CA THR A 2 -7.68 4.24 3.32
C THR A 2 -6.56 3.32 3.79
N ALA A 3 -6.88 2.09 4.25
CA ALA A 3 -5.85 1.17 4.75
C ALA A 3 -4.76 0.85 3.73
N VAL A 4 -5.11 0.72 2.44
CA VAL A 4 -4.12 0.49 1.36
C VAL A 4 -3.22 1.71 1.19
N GLY A 5 -3.82 2.90 1.06
CA GLY A 5 -3.06 4.14 0.86
C GLY A 5 -2.09 4.42 2.00
N GLU A 6 -2.55 4.28 3.25
CA GLU A 6 -1.72 4.45 4.43
C GLU A 6 -0.61 3.40 4.52
N THR A 7 -0.86 2.14 4.17
CA THR A 7 0.20 1.12 4.12
C THR A 7 1.28 1.50 3.11
N LEU A 8 0.89 1.89 1.89
CA LEU A 8 1.84 2.23 0.85
C LEU A 8 2.68 3.46 1.24
N LEU A 9 2.05 4.50 1.78
CA LEU A 9 2.76 5.71 2.20
C LEU A 9 3.69 5.46 3.40
N GLU A 10 3.25 4.69 4.39
CA GLU A 10 4.08 4.34 5.56
C GLU A 10 5.30 3.51 5.16
N VAL A 11 5.10 2.45 4.39
CA VAL A 11 6.18 1.56 3.95
C VAL A 11 7.09 2.25 2.92
N GLY A 12 6.55 3.14 2.09
CA GLY A 12 7.33 3.91 1.13
C GLY A 12 8.25 4.94 1.80
N ALA A 13 7.81 5.53 2.90
CA ALA A 13 8.63 6.47 3.67
C ALA A 13 9.78 5.78 4.45
N ASP A 14 9.72 4.46 4.64
CA ASP A 14 10.75 3.72 5.36
C ASP A 14 12.05 3.61 4.52
N PRO A 15 13.21 4.13 5.01
CA PRO A 15 14.49 4.06 4.31
C PRO A 15 15.04 2.64 4.17
N GLU A 16 14.56 1.65 4.92
CA GLU A 16 14.88 0.24 4.68
C GLU A 16 14.24 -0.30 3.38
N HIS A 17 13.31 0.46 2.81
CA HIS A 17 12.55 0.09 1.61
C HIS A 17 12.77 1.10 0.48
N VAL A 18 11.98 2.17 0.42
CA VAL A 18 12.09 3.22 -0.60
C VAL A 18 12.70 4.50 -0.04
N GLY A 19 12.31 4.91 1.16
CA GLY A 19 12.89 6.06 1.87
C GLY A 19 12.41 7.43 1.40
N GLY A 20 11.21 7.52 0.82
CA GLY A 20 10.68 8.80 0.38
C GLY A 20 9.20 8.79 0.03
N GLN A 21 8.69 9.93 -0.43
CA GLN A 21 7.29 10.08 -0.76
C GLN A 21 6.98 9.41 -2.11
N ILE A 22 6.22 8.32 -2.06
CA ILE A 22 5.77 7.60 -3.26
C ILE A 22 4.41 8.10 -3.77
N GLY A 23 4.12 7.78 -5.03
CA GLY A 23 2.78 7.80 -5.60
C GLY A 23 2.25 6.39 -5.83
N ALA A 24 0.94 6.24 -6.01
CA ALA A 24 0.34 4.97 -6.43
C ALA A 24 -0.96 5.19 -7.21
N LEU A 25 -1.18 4.39 -8.24
CA LEU A 25 -2.50 4.18 -8.84
C LEU A 25 -3.12 2.93 -8.21
N THR A 26 -4.29 3.07 -7.59
CA THR A 26 -4.97 1.95 -6.92
C THR A 26 -6.34 1.68 -7.54
N VAL A 27 -6.65 0.41 -7.78
CA VAL A 27 -7.92 -0.02 -8.39
C VAL A 27 -8.52 -1.13 -7.55
N LEU A 28 -9.76 -0.94 -7.10
CA LEU A 28 -10.55 -1.97 -6.41
C LEU A 28 -11.16 -2.91 -7.44
N HIS A 29 -10.86 -4.19 -7.32
CA HIS A 29 -11.54 -5.28 -8.00
C HIS A 29 -12.37 -6.07 -6.99
N THR A 30 -13.62 -6.37 -7.31
CA THR A 30 -14.54 -7.06 -6.40
C THR A 30 -14.84 -8.50 -6.81
N TRP A 31 -14.43 -8.92 -8.01
CA TRP A 31 -14.82 -10.19 -8.61
C TRP A 31 -13.62 -10.93 -9.20
N THR A 32 -13.61 -12.26 -9.09
CA THR A 32 -12.71 -13.12 -9.86
C THR A 32 -13.13 -13.18 -11.32
N ARG A 33 -12.30 -13.81 -12.17
CA ARG A 33 -12.63 -14.08 -13.57
C ARG A 33 -13.86 -14.99 -13.74
N THR A 34 -14.20 -15.80 -12.73
CA THR A 34 -15.39 -16.67 -12.70
C THR A 34 -16.57 -16.03 -11.96
N VAL A 35 -16.51 -14.72 -11.68
CA VAL A 35 -17.57 -13.93 -11.01
C VAL A 35 -17.81 -14.37 -9.55
N GLU A 36 -16.77 -14.89 -8.89
CA GLU A 36 -16.82 -15.12 -7.45
C GLU A 36 -16.46 -13.83 -6.72
N TYR A 37 -17.13 -13.55 -5.59
CA TYR A 37 -16.83 -12.36 -4.79
C TYR A 37 -15.42 -12.48 -4.18
N HIS A 38 -14.53 -11.58 -4.59
CA HIS A 38 -13.12 -11.59 -4.23
C HIS A 38 -12.57 -10.16 -4.21
N PRO A 39 -12.89 -9.36 -3.17
CA PRO A 39 -12.42 -7.99 -3.07
C PRO A 39 -10.90 -7.92 -2.87
N HIS A 40 -10.20 -7.30 -3.81
CA HIS A 40 -8.76 -7.04 -3.75
C HIS A 40 -8.44 -5.70 -4.42
N VAL A 41 -7.32 -5.09 -4.04
CA VAL A 41 -6.87 -3.82 -4.61
C VAL A 41 -5.57 -4.05 -5.35
N HIS A 42 -5.54 -3.75 -6.64
CA HIS A 42 -4.30 -3.67 -7.39
C HIS A 42 -3.66 -2.30 -7.17
N CYS A 43 -2.36 -2.30 -6.89
CA CYS A 43 -1.59 -1.10 -6.65
C CYS A 43 -0.43 -1.06 -7.64
N LEU A 44 -0.38 -0.01 -8.46
CA LEU A 44 0.73 0.29 -9.36
C LEU A 44 1.54 1.42 -8.72
N VAL A 45 2.75 1.10 -8.28
CA VAL A 45 3.68 2.03 -7.64
C VAL A 45 4.78 2.35 -8.65
N PRO A 46 5.06 3.63 -8.96
CA PRO A 46 6.21 4.01 -9.76
C PRO A 46 7.51 3.52 -9.13
N ALA A 47 8.51 3.21 -9.95
CA ALA A 47 9.85 2.85 -9.50
C ALA A 47 10.66 4.10 -9.08
N GLY A 48 10.09 4.93 -8.22
CA GLY A 48 10.75 6.14 -7.71
C GLY A 48 9.91 6.87 -6.68
N PHE A 49 10.50 7.91 -6.12
CA PHE A 49 9.95 8.68 -5.01
C PHE A 49 10.38 10.14 -5.10
N LEU A 50 9.69 10.99 -4.36
CA LEU A 50 10.11 12.37 -4.10
C LEU A 50 10.84 12.42 -2.75
N ASP A 51 11.94 13.15 -2.69
CA ASP A 51 12.57 13.51 -1.42
C ASP A 51 11.85 14.70 -0.74
N ASP A 52 12.36 15.13 0.42
CA ASP A 52 11.82 16.26 1.18
C ASP A 52 11.89 17.59 0.43
N ALA A 53 12.77 17.73 -0.56
CA ALA A 53 12.87 18.90 -1.42
C ALA A 53 11.91 18.83 -2.63
N GLY A 54 11.24 17.69 -2.83
CA GLY A 54 10.36 17.44 -3.97
C GLY A 54 11.11 17.03 -5.24
N GLU A 55 12.37 16.61 -5.13
CA GLU A 55 13.15 16.10 -6.25
C GLU A 55 12.86 14.62 -6.49
N TRP A 56 12.80 14.21 -7.75
CA TRP A 56 12.52 12.83 -8.12
C TRP A 56 13.78 11.96 -8.09
N HIS A 57 13.65 10.80 -7.44
CA HIS A 57 14.70 9.79 -7.35
C HIS A 57 14.17 8.44 -7.85
N GLU A 58 14.98 7.75 -8.65
CA GLU A 58 14.70 6.36 -9.04
C GLU A 58 15.04 5.41 -7.88
N VAL A 59 14.23 4.38 -7.67
CA VAL A 59 14.57 3.36 -6.67
C VAL A 59 15.76 2.53 -7.14
N SER A 60 16.74 2.33 -6.26
CA SER A 60 17.94 1.52 -6.58
C SER A 60 17.66 0.01 -6.60
N ARG A 61 16.51 -0.43 -6.07
CA ARG A 61 16.12 -1.84 -5.97
C ARG A 61 14.94 -2.13 -6.91
N PRO A 62 14.87 -3.33 -7.52
CA PRO A 62 13.81 -3.66 -8.47
C PRO A 62 12.46 -4.00 -7.80
N TRP A 63 12.32 -3.77 -6.49
CA TRP A 63 11.13 -4.11 -5.71
C TRP A 63 10.86 -3.07 -4.62
N PHE A 64 9.59 -2.92 -4.26
CA PHE A 64 9.09 -1.89 -3.34
C PHE A 64 9.43 -2.19 -1.88
N ALA A 65 8.90 -3.28 -1.33
CA ALA A 65 9.13 -3.77 0.03
C ALA A 65 8.86 -5.29 0.06
N PRO A 66 9.33 -6.03 1.10
CA PRO A 66 8.98 -7.44 1.25
C PRO A 66 7.47 -7.61 1.45
N GLN A 67 6.90 -8.69 0.90
CA GLN A 67 5.46 -8.95 0.96
C GLN A 67 4.96 -9.04 2.41
N GLU A 68 5.75 -9.61 3.30
CA GLU A 68 5.41 -9.83 4.71
C GLU A 68 5.23 -8.51 5.45
N VAL A 69 6.05 -7.50 5.12
CA VAL A 69 5.93 -6.15 5.69
C VAL A 69 4.61 -5.52 5.24
N LEU A 70 4.35 -5.52 3.92
CA LEU A 70 3.11 -4.97 3.36
C LEU A 70 1.88 -5.65 3.96
N ALA A 71 1.88 -6.98 4.03
CA ALA A 71 0.78 -7.77 4.57
C ALA A 71 0.53 -7.47 6.05
N SER A 72 1.58 -7.35 6.85
CA SER A 72 1.49 -7.05 8.28
C SER A 72 0.89 -5.66 8.53
N VAL A 73 1.44 -4.63 7.89
CA VAL A 73 0.99 -3.24 8.04
C VAL A 73 -0.43 -3.06 7.50
N PHE A 74 -0.73 -3.61 6.32
CA PHE A 74 -2.07 -3.57 5.75
C PHE A 74 -3.11 -4.25 6.64
N ARG A 75 -2.80 -5.45 7.15
CA ARG A 75 -3.71 -6.17 8.04
C ARG A 75 -3.99 -5.37 9.31
N ALA A 76 -2.95 -4.79 9.92
CA ALA A 76 -3.12 -3.98 11.13
C ALA A 76 -4.07 -2.80 10.89
N LYS A 77 -3.84 -2.03 9.82
CA LYS A 77 -4.66 -0.86 9.46
C LYS A 77 -6.09 -1.25 9.08
N LEU A 78 -6.26 -2.30 8.26
CA LEU A 78 -7.58 -2.78 7.86
C LEU A 78 -8.39 -3.26 9.07
N VAL A 79 -7.81 -4.07 9.95
CA VAL A 79 -8.50 -4.57 11.15
C VAL A 79 -8.86 -3.43 12.08
N ALA A 80 -7.98 -2.45 12.27
CA ALA A 80 -8.27 -1.26 13.06
C ALA A 80 -9.46 -0.48 12.48
N ALA A 81 -9.48 -0.27 11.16
CA ALA A 81 -10.57 0.41 10.48
C ALA A 81 -11.90 -0.36 10.59
N ILE A 82 -11.88 -1.70 10.47
CA ILE A 82 -13.06 -2.56 10.63
C ILE A 82 -13.60 -2.45 12.06
N ARG A 83 -12.75 -2.56 13.08
CA ARG A 83 -13.15 -2.45 14.50
C ARG A 83 -13.77 -1.10 14.83
N ALA A 84 -13.23 -0.02 14.25
CA ALA A 84 -13.78 1.32 14.42
C ALA A 84 -15.15 1.48 13.73
N ALA A 85 -15.31 0.90 12.55
CA ALA A 85 -16.56 0.98 11.77
C ALA A 85 -17.65 0.02 12.26
N VAL A 86 -17.27 -1.10 12.89
CA VAL A 86 -18.17 -2.13 13.40
C VAL A 86 -17.83 -2.40 14.88
N PRO A 87 -18.30 -1.55 15.81
CA PRO A 87 -18.06 -1.75 17.23
C PRO A 87 -18.64 -3.09 17.71
N GLY A 88 -17.84 -3.90 18.38
CA GLY A 88 -18.24 -5.21 18.91
C GLY A 88 -17.84 -6.42 18.06
N LEU A 89 -17.13 -6.20 16.95
CA LEU A 89 -16.40 -7.25 16.22
C LEU A 89 -15.03 -7.56 16.87
#